data_AF-A0A8T0DXX7-F1
#
_entry.id   AF-A0A8T0DXX7-F1
#
_cell.length_a   1.000
_cell.length_b   1.000
_cell.length_c   1.000
_cell.angle_alpha   90.00
_cell.angle_beta   90.00
_cell.angle_gamma   90.00
#
_symmetry.space_group_name_H-M   'P 1'
#
loop_
_entity.id
_entity.type
_entity.pdbx_description
1 polymer ?
#
loop_
_entity_poly.entity_id
_entity_poly.type
_entity_poly.pdbx_seq_one_letter_code
_entity_poly.pdbx_strand_id
1 'polypeptide(L)'
;MGFFKGPSEFLNDGQVIPIPAGKGDTRTIQLRVLFTPGHAEDHICLLMEDHLGQTNAVFTGDAILGHGSTTVRNLPDFMRSLYRIRAISEGEVAAPTADSSVVQPSRSFMLFPAHGQEVTDYRKRIDDNIANRLDRISKTADFLSKNSHNVWIKESELLRSVYPEVPQPLRMAALLNLRHSLFWIASDSESLPSPVNFPRNSLIARISDGSERIIDVAEFYSLLDCFERSQNRMPGVVREDVKHMLCTDWEWKFSA
;
A
#
# COMPACT_ATOMS: atom_id res chain seq x y z
N MET A 1 -18.25 -21.34 -9.05
CA MET A 1 -18.22 -21.08 -7.59
C MET A 1 -19.39 -20.18 -7.27
N GLY A 2 -20.24 -20.57 -6.30
CA GLY A 2 -21.28 -19.67 -5.80
C GLY A 2 -20.63 -18.62 -4.91
N PHE A 3 -20.97 -17.35 -5.09
CA PHE A 3 -20.62 -16.32 -4.11
C PHE A 3 -21.30 -16.66 -2.77
N PHE A 4 -20.61 -16.41 -1.66
CA PHE A 4 -21.20 -16.53 -0.34
C PHE A 4 -22.50 -15.72 -0.29
N LYS A 5 -23.60 -16.37 0.11
CA LYS A 5 -24.89 -15.74 0.36
C LYS A 5 -25.19 -15.83 1.84
N GLY A 6 -24.81 -14.79 2.56
CA GLY A 6 -25.06 -14.64 3.99
C GLY A 6 -24.92 -13.18 4.40
N PRO A 7 -25.26 -12.85 5.65
CA PRO A 7 -25.04 -11.51 6.17
C PRO A 7 -23.54 -11.18 6.15
N SER A 8 -23.21 -9.95 5.76
CA SER A 8 -21.86 -9.39 5.89
C SER A 8 -21.80 -8.57 7.17
N GLU A 9 -20.77 -8.80 7.99
CA GLU A 9 -20.50 -8.03 9.19
C GLU A 9 -19.21 -7.22 8.99
N PHE A 10 -19.18 -5.99 9.53
CA PHE A 10 -17.97 -5.19 9.54
C PHE A 10 -16.99 -5.75 10.56
N LEU A 11 -15.73 -5.90 10.14
CA LEU A 11 -14.64 -6.28 11.02
C LEU A 11 -13.95 -5.03 11.56
N ASN A 12 -13.51 -5.11 12.82
CA ASN A 12 -12.74 -4.04 13.46
C ASN A 12 -11.27 -4.47 13.65
N ASP A 13 -10.36 -3.50 13.65
CA ASP A 13 -8.96 -3.76 13.98
C ASP A 13 -8.84 -4.41 15.37
N GLY A 14 -8.02 -5.46 15.48
CA GLY A 14 -7.85 -6.23 16.70
C GLY A 14 -8.98 -7.22 17.03
N GLN A 15 -10.08 -7.23 16.28
CA GLN A 15 -11.16 -8.19 16.49
C GLN A 15 -10.65 -9.63 16.37
N VAL A 16 -11.03 -10.48 17.33
CA VAL A 16 -10.66 -11.89 17.35
C VAL A 16 -11.84 -12.74 16.87
N ILE A 17 -11.57 -13.60 15.89
CA ILE A 17 -12.53 -14.54 15.31
C ILE A 17 -12.09 -15.96 15.71
N PRO A 18 -12.80 -16.62 16.63
CA PRO A 18 -12.48 -17.99 17.01
C PRO A 18 -12.88 -18.96 15.89
N ILE A 19 -11.95 -19.82 15.50
CA ILE A 19 -12.14 -20.89 14.53
C ILE A 19 -12.18 -22.20 15.30
N PRO A 20 -13.38 -22.78 15.52
CA PRO A 20 -13.50 -24.03 16.25
C PRO A 20 -12.80 -25.15 15.47
N ALA A 21 -12.05 -25.97 16.18
CA ALA A 21 -11.54 -27.20 15.58
C ALA A 21 -12.71 -28.17 15.30
N GLY A 22 -12.48 -29.13 14.40
CA GLY A 22 -13.50 -30.12 14.01
C GLY A 22 -14.04 -30.91 15.21
N LYS A 23 -15.17 -31.60 15.03
CA LYS A 23 -15.84 -32.38 16.09
C LYS A 23 -14.83 -33.25 16.87
N GLY A 24 -14.71 -32.98 18.17
CA GLY A 24 -13.86 -33.74 19.10
C GLY A 24 -12.49 -33.13 19.40
N ASP A 25 -12.11 -32.03 18.72
CA ASP A 25 -10.88 -31.30 18.99
C ASP A 25 -11.18 -30.01 19.76
N THR A 26 -10.50 -29.81 20.90
CA THR A 26 -10.68 -28.64 21.77
C THR A 26 -9.69 -27.51 21.43
N ARG A 27 -8.79 -27.70 20.46
CA ARG A 27 -7.76 -26.72 20.09
C ARG A 27 -8.32 -25.67 19.12
N THR A 28 -8.98 -24.66 19.67
CA THR A 28 -9.45 -23.51 18.88
C THR A 28 -8.26 -22.70 18.36
N ILE A 29 -8.30 -22.34 17.07
CA ILE A 29 -7.40 -21.34 16.47
C ILE A 29 -8.11 -20.00 16.51
N GLN A 30 -7.38 -18.91 16.66
CA GLN A 30 -7.93 -17.56 16.64
C GLN A 30 -7.39 -16.82 15.41
N LEU A 31 -8.27 -16.12 14.70
CA LEU A 31 -7.88 -15.17 13.66
C LEU A 31 -8.10 -13.76 14.19
N ARG A 32 -7.00 -13.03 14.41
CA ARG A 32 -7.05 -11.63 14.82
C ARG A 32 -6.96 -10.74 13.58
N VAL A 33 -7.90 -9.82 13.47
CA VAL A 33 -7.97 -8.86 12.37
C VAL A 33 -6.90 -7.79 12.55
N LEU A 34 -6.12 -7.56 11.49
CA LEU A 34 -5.14 -6.48 11.39
C LEU A 34 -5.53 -5.55 10.25
N PHE A 35 -6.02 -4.37 10.58
CA PHE A 35 -6.29 -3.32 9.61
C PHE A 35 -4.98 -2.87 8.96
N THR A 36 -4.86 -3.09 7.66
CA THR A 36 -3.62 -2.91 6.88
C THR A 36 -3.93 -2.18 5.56
N PRO A 37 -4.43 -0.93 5.64
CA PRO A 37 -4.82 -0.16 4.47
C PRO A 37 -3.63 0.13 3.55
N GLY A 38 -3.93 0.56 2.33
CA GLY A 38 -2.95 1.08 1.38
C GLY A 38 -2.87 0.27 0.09
N HIS A 39 -3.14 -1.04 0.11
CA HIS A 39 -3.49 -1.78 -1.11
C HIS A 39 -4.96 -1.54 -1.50
N ALA A 40 -5.83 -1.53 -0.50
CA ALA A 40 -7.21 -1.04 -0.56
C ALA A 40 -7.51 -0.28 0.74
N GLU A 41 -8.54 0.56 0.73
CA GLU A 41 -8.96 1.36 1.89
C GLU A 41 -9.40 0.47 3.07
N ASP A 42 -10.05 -0.65 2.76
CA ASP A 42 -10.60 -1.62 3.70
C ASP A 42 -9.73 -2.89 3.83
N HIS A 43 -8.48 -2.85 3.36
CA HIS A 43 -7.62 -4.03 3.37
C HIS A 43 -7.29 -4.49 4.80
N ILE A 44 -7.41 -5.79 5.04
CA ILE A 44 -7.05 -6.45 6.30
C ILE A 44 -6.07 -7.59 6.06
N CYS A 45 -5.22 -7.83 7.05
CA CYS A 45 -4.49 -9.09 7.23
C CYS A 45 -5.13 -9.85 8.39
N LEU A 46 -4.93 -11.17 8.43
CA LEU A 46 -5.40 -12.00 9.55
C LEU A 46 -4.21 -12.68 10.21
N LEU A 47 -4.03 -12.41 11.49
CA LEU A 47 -3.02 -13.07 12.32
C LEU A 47 -3.60 -14.40 12.83
N MET A 48 -2.91 -15.50 12.57
CA MET A 48 -3.30 -16.82 13.06
C MET A 48 -2.59 -17.11 14.37
N GLU A 49 -3.37 -17.23 15.43
CA GLU A 49 -2.92 -17.55 16.78
C GLU A 49 -3.41 -18.96 17.15
N ASP A 50 -2.53 -19.83 17.63
CA ASP A 50 -2.94 -21.14 18.13
C ASP A 50 -3.59 -21.05 19.53
N HIS A 51 -4.09 -22.18 20.01
CA HIS A 51 -4.70 -22.34 21.33
C HIS A 51 -3.78 -21.96 22.52
N LEU A 52 -2.48 -21.77 22.31
CA LEU A 52 -1.52 -21.32 23.31
C LEU A 52 -1.21 -19.81 23.20
N GLY A 53 -1.87 -19.10 22.29
CA GLY A 53 -1.62 -17.69 22.01
C GLY A 53 -0.33 -17.43 21.22
N GLN A 54 0.31 -18.47 20.66
CA GLN A 54 1.45 -18.26 19.78
C GLN A 54 0.95 -17.88 18.40
N THR A 55 1.64 -16.93 17.78
CA THR A 55 1.36 -16.50 16.42
C THR A 55 2.08 -17.39 15.44
N ASN A 56 1.34 -18.16 14.64
CA ASN A 56 1.93 -19.11 13.70
C ASN A 56 1.99 -18.58 12.27
N ALA A 57 1.13 -17.64 11.89
CA ALA A 57 1.14 -17.10 10.53
C ALA A 57 0.42 -15.76 10.39
N VAL A 58 0.64 -15.09 9.27
CA VAL A 58 -0.19 -13.96 8.80
C VAL A 58 -0.74 -14.27 7.41
N PHE A 59 -2.05 -14.21 7.26
CA PHE A 59 -2.68 -14.14 5.95
C PHE A 59 -2.60 -12.70 5.45
N THR A 60 -1.77 -12.45 4.45
CA THR A 60 -1.40 -11.09 4.02
C THR A 60 -2.30 -10.52 2.94
N GLY A 61 -3.24 -11.31 2.42
CA GLY A 61 -4.08 -10.90 1.30
C GLY A 61 -3.22 -10.42 0.13
N ASP A 62 -3.50 -9.21 -0.35
CA ASP A 62 -2.75 -8.56 -1.42
C ASP A 62 -1.75 -7.51 -0.90
N ALA A 63 -1.59 -7.34 0.41
CA ALA A 63 -0.57 -6.43 0.95
C ALA A 63 0.85 -6.94 0.67
N ILE A 64 1.08 -8.25 0.81
CA ILE A 64 2.35 -8.91 0.50
C ILE A 64 2.03 -10.16 -0.31
N LEU A 65 2.66 -10.29 -1.49
CA LEU A 65 2.49 -11.42 -2.40
C LEU A 65 3.62 -12.45 -2.25
N GLY A 66 3.35 -13.69 -2.66
CA GLY A 66 4.31 -14.79 -2.69
C GLY A 66 5.43 -14.60 -3.71
N HIS A 67 5.22 -13.77 -4.74
CA HIS A 67 6.25 -13.29 -5.66
C HIS A 67 5.89 -11.92 -6.23
N GLY A 68 6.88 -11.18 -6.73
CA GLY A 68 6.66 -9.86 -7.29
C GLY A 68 6.22 -8.83 -6.25
N SER A 69 5.55 -7.77 -6.71
CA SER A 69 5.06 -6.69 -5.86
C SER A 69 3.58 -6.43 -6.11
N THR A 70 2.86 -6.00 -5.08
CA THR A 70 1.46 -5.61 -5.20
C THR A 70 1.27 -4.21 -5.80
N THR A 71 0.07 -3.92 -6.27
CA THR A 71 -0.36 -2.54 -6.56
C THR A 71 -0.61 -1.79 -5.26
N VAL A 72 -0.27 -0.51 -5.25
CA VAL A 72 -0.50 0.38 -4.11
C VAL A 72 -1.53 1.42 -4.51
N ARG A 73 -2.43 1.74 -3.58
CA ARG A 73 -3.48 2.77 -3.68
C ARG A 73 -3.23 3.95 -2.75
N ASN A 74 -2.56 3.72 -1.63
CA ASN A 74 -2.06 4.79 -0.76
C ASN A 74 -0.72 4.36 -0.19
N LEU A 75 0.37 4.99 -0.64
CA LEU A 75 1.72 4.59 -0.28
C LEU A 75 2.07 4.86 1.20
N PRO A 76 1.75 6.02 1.80
CA PRO A 76 1.88 6.21 3.24
C PRO A 76 1.18 5.13 4.09
N ASP A 77 -0.10 4.85 3.81
CA ASP A 77 -0.87 3.81 4.49
C ASP A 77 -0.26 2.43 4.28
N PHE A 78 0.13 2.12 3.03
CA PHE A 78 0.74 0.85 2.68
C PHE A 78 2.07 0.64 3.41
N MET A 79 2.92 1.67 3.49
CA MET A 79 4.19 1.60 4.22
C MET A 79 3.96 1.42 5.71
N ARG A 80 3.00 2.15 6.32
CA ARG A 80 2.59 1.92 7.73
C ARG A 80 2.15 0.47 7.94
N SER A 81 1.35 -0.08 7.02
CA SER A 81 0.90 -1.46 7.06
C SER A 81 2.05 -2.46 6.96
N LEU A 82 3.02 -2.24 6.07
CA LEU A 82 4.22 -3.08 5.97
C LEU A 82 5.06 -3.04 7.25
N TYR A 83 5.29 -1.85 7.82
CA TYR A 83 6.01 -1.72 9.10
C TYR A 83 5.24 -2.37 10.26
N ARG A 84 3.91 -2.28 10.28
CA ARG A 84 3.07 -2.97 11.26
C ARG A 84 3.20 -4.50 11.14
N ILE A 85 3.13 -5.04 9.92
CA ILE A 85 3.33 -6.48 9.67
C ILE A 85 4.74 -6.90 10.09
N ARG A 86 5.76 -6.08 9.80
CA ARG A 86 7.16 -6.31 10.20
C ARG A 86 7.28 -6.41 11.73
N ALA A 87 6.77 -5.42 12.45
CA ALA A 87 6.81 -5.33 13.92
C ALA A 87 6.13 -6.56 14.57
N ILE A 88 4.94 -6.92 14.09
CA ILE A 88 4.21 -8.12 14.55
C ILE A 88 5.03 -9.40 14.30
N SER A 89 5.66 -9.50 13.14
CA SER A 89 6.48 -10.67 12.78
C SER A 89 7.80 -10.76 13.57
N GLU A 90 8.18 -9.67 14.24
CA GLU A 90 9.33 -9.57 15.16
C GLU A 90 8.92 -9.72 16.64
N GLY A 91 7.63 -9.85 16.93
CA GLY A 91 7.09 -10.03 18.28
C GLY A 91 6.84 -8.73 19.03
N GLU A 92 6.74 -7.61 18.31
CA GLU A 92 6.34 -6.33 18.86
C GLU A 92 4.81 -6.22 18.99
N VAL A 93 4.35 -5.20 19.74
CA VAL A 93 2.92 -5.01 20.04
C VAL A 93 2.15 -4.67 18.75
N ALA A 94 1.09 -5.43 18.46
CA ALA A 94 0.33 -5.32 17.20
C ALA A 94 -0.44 -4.00 16.99
N ALA A 95 -0.64 -3.20 18.05
CA ALA A 95 -1.23 -1.86 18.01
C ALA A 95 -1.16 -1.17 19.40
N PRO A 96 -1.24 0.17 19.47
CA PRO A 96 -1.48 0.93 20.70
C PRO A 96 -2.98 0.95 21.08
N THR A 97 -3.66 -0.20 21.00
CA THR A 97 -5.03 -0.35 21.52
C THR A 97 -4.98 -0.95 22.92
N ALA A 98 -5.99 -0.67 23.76
CA ALA A 98 -6.04 -0.98 25.20
C ALA A 98 -5.80 -2.47 25.60
N ASP A 99 -5.73 -3.37 24.63
CA ASP A 99 -5.32 -4.76 24.78
C ASP A 99 -3.97 -4.98 24.06
N SER A 100 -2.90 -4.43 24.65
CA SER A 100 -1.51 -4.62 24.21
C SER A 100 -1.02 -6.04 24.49
N SER A 101 -1.63 -7.01 23.82
CA SER A 101 -1.16 -8.39 23.83
C SER A 101 0.12 -8.47 23.00
N VAL A 102 1.23 -8.83 23.65
CA VAL A 102 2.51 -9.08 22.99
C VAL A 102 2.32 -10.24 22.01
N VAL A 103 2.61 -10.00 20.74
CA VAL A 103 2.62 -11.05 19.72
C VAL A 103 3.84 -11.93 19.98
N GLN A 104 3.66 -13.25 20.01
CA GLN A 104 4.77 -14.19 20.12
C GLN A 104 4.85 -15.06 18.86
N PRO A 105 5.65 -14.64 17.85
CA PRO A 105 5.85 -15.43 16.65
C PRO A 105 6.45 -16.78 16.98
N SER A 106 5.83 -17.84 16.47
CA SER A 106 6.37 -19.20 16.57
C SER A 106 7.65 -19.34 15.74
N ARG A 107 8.45 -20.37 16.03
CA ARG A 107 9.66 -20.70 15.23
C ARG A 107 9.35 -21.03 13.76
N SER A 108 8.10 -21.38 13.46
CA SER A 108 7.64 -21.76 12.12
C SER A 108 6.70 -20.70 11.52
N PHE A 109 6.87 -19.42 11.91
CA PHE A 109 6.05 -18.33 11.40
C PHE A 109 6.18 -18.17 9.87
N MET A 110 5.04 -17.98 9.20
CA MET A 110 4.97 -17.86 7.73
C MET A 110 3.98 -16.76 7.31
N LEU A 111 4.11 -16.28 6.07
CA LEU A 111 3.09 -15.47 5.41
C LEU A 111 2.31 -16.30 4.39
N PHE A 112 0.99 -16.14 4.38
CA PHE A 112 0.07 -16.73 3.41
C PHE A 112 -0.56 -15.64 2.54
N PRO A 113 0.00 -15.38 1.35
CA PRO A 113 -0.54 -14.38 0.43
C PRO A 113 -1.79 -14.90 -0.28
N ALA A 114 -2.62 -13.98 -0.82
CA ALA A 114 -3.71 -14.35 -1.72
C ALA A 114 -3.18 -14.86 -3.08
N HIS A 115 -1.99 -14.42 -3.48
CA HIS A 115 -1.34 -14.79 -4.73
C HIS A 115 0.11 -15.20 -4.56
N GLY A 116 0.50 -16.26 -5.27
CA GLY A 116 1.82 -16.86 -5.18
C GLY A 116 1.91 -17.93 -4.08
N GLN A 117 3.13 -18.37 -3.78
CA GLN A 117 3.39 -19.39 -2.76
C GLN A 117 3.48 -18.79 -1.36
N GLU A 118 3.29 -19.64 -0.35
CA GLU A 118 3.60 -19.31 1.03
C GLU A 118 5.05 -18.85 1.20
N VAL A 119 5.26 -17.92 2.13
CA VAL A 119 6.56 -17.28 2.37
C VAL A 119 7.09 -17.71 3.72
N THR A 120 8.15 -18.51 3.71
CA THR A 120 8.86 -18.97 4.90
C THR A 120 9.91 -17.96 5.38
N ASP A 121 10.63 -17.31 4.46
CA ASP A 121 11.51 -16.17 4.78
C ASP A 121 10.71 -14.86 4.81
N TYR A 122 9.83 -14.77 5.80
CA TYR A 122 8.90 -13.65 5.96
C TYR A 122 9.63 -12.31 6.16
N ARG A 123 10.73 -12.29 6.93
CA ARG A 123 11.51 -11.07 7.21
C ARG A 123 12.05 -10.50 5.92
N LYS A 124 12.78 -11.32 5.15
CA LYS A 124 13.33 -10.90 3.87
C LYS A 124 12.23 -10.42 2.94
N ARG A 125 11.08 -11.10 2.89
CA ARG A 125 9.98 -10.68 2.00
C ARG A 125 9.40 -9.32 2.38
N ILE A 126 9.18 -9.06 3.68
CA ILE A 126 8.66 -7.78 4.16
C ILE A 126 9.68 -6.68 3.87
N ASP A 127 10.95 -6.92 4.19
CA ASP A 127 12.05 -5.96 3.98
C ASP A 127 12.28 -5.68 2.49
N ASP A 128 12.23 -6.70 1.62
CA ASP A 128 12.30 -6.53 0.16
C ASP A 128 11.16 -5.63 -0.34
N ASN A 129 9.93 -5.80 0.18
CA ASN A 129 8.79 -4.95 -0.21
C ASN A 129 9.01 -3.49 0.20
N ILE A 130 9.47 -3.26 1.44
CA ILE A 130 9.81 -1.92 1.96
C ILE A 130 10.93 -1.31 1.11
N ALA A 131 12.03 -2.02 0.93
CA ALA A 131 13.20 -1.56 0.17
C ALA A 131 12.84 -1.23 -1.29
N ASN A 132 12.00 -2.06 -1.93
CA ASN A 132 11.52 -1.79 -3.28
C ASN A 132 10.74 -0.47 -3.37
N ARG A 133 9.95 -0.09 -2.36
CA ARG A 133 9.24 1.20 -2.37
C ARG A 133 10.19 2.37 -2.14
N LEU A 134 11.10 2.25 -1.18
CA LEU A 134 12.10 3.27 -0.88
C LEU A 134 13.04 3.52 -2.07
N ASP A 135 13.43 2.48 -2.80
CA ASP A 135 14.22 2.58 -4.03
C ASP A 135 13.49 3.39 -5.12
N ARG A 136 12.17 3.18 -5.31
CA ARG A 136 11.39 3.97 -6.28
C ARG A 136 11.26 5.43 -5.88
N ILE A 137 11.07 5.71 -4.58
CA ILE A 137 11.07 7.07 -4.05
C ILE A 137 12.42 7.73 -4.29
N SER A 138 13.52 7.06 -3.93
CA SER A 138 14.89 7.57 -4.12
C SER A 138 15.20 7.85 -5.59
N LYS A 139 14.89 6.92 -6.51
CA LYS A 139 15.09 7.15 -7.95
C LYS A 139 14.27 8.32 -8.50
N THR A 140 13.04 8.49 -8.00
CA THR A 140 12.18 9.60 -8.39
C THR A 140 12.76 10.94 -7.93
N ALA A 141 13.16 11.01 -6.67
CA ALA A 141 13.83 12.15 -6.08
C ALA A 141 15.15 12.49 -6.79
N ASP A 142 16.01 11.51 -7.03
CA ASP A 142 17.27 11.68 -7.76
C ASP A 142 17.06 12.26 -9.15
N PHE A 143 15.99 11.85 -9.85
CA PHE A 143 15.63 12.42 -11.13
C PHE A 143 15.25 13.89 -10.97
N LEU A 144 14.38 14.23 -10.00
CA LEU A 144 13.96 15.61 -9.76
C LEU A 144 15.15 16.52 -9.43
N SER A 145 16.08 16.09 -8.56
CA SER A 145 17.25 16.87 -8.15
C SER A 145 18.26 17.11 -9.27
N LYS A 146 18.31 16.24 -10.30
CA LYS A 146 19.21 16.40 -11.46
C LYS A 146 18.65 17.34 -12.52
N ASN A 147 17.36 17.62 -12.50
CA ASN A 147 16.71 18.50 -13.45
C ASN A 147 16.70 19.95 -12.94
N SER A 148 16.63 20.91 -13.86
CA SER A 148 16.55 22.32 -13.49
C SER A 148 15.30 22.61 -12.68
N HIS A 149 15.46 23.36 -11.59
CA HIS A 149 14.34 23.83 -10.79
C HIS A 149 13.46 24.76 -11.64
N ASN A 150 12.17 24.83 -11.29
CA ASN A 150 11.16 25.65 -11.96
C ASN A 150 10.92 25.32 -13.45
N VAL A 151 11.32 24.14 -13.92
CA VAL A 151 10.99 23.63 -15.27
C VAL A 151 9.94 22.53 -15.18
N TRP A 152 8.97 22.56 -16.10
CA TRP A 152 7.96 21.50 -16.23
C TRP A 152 8.57 20.26 -16.89
N ILE A 153 8.40 19.12 -16.24
CA ILE A 153 8.89 17.81 -16.64
C ILE A 153 7.70 16.94 -16.99
N LYS A 154 7.74 16.29 -18.16
CA LYS A 154 6.70 15.34 -18.55
C LYS A 154 6.78 14.07 -17.72
N GLU A 155 5.64 13.59 -17.24
CA GLU A 155 5.57 12.35 -16.47
C GLU A 155 6.09 11.13 -17.23
N SER A 156 5.97 11.13 -18.57
CA SER A 156 6.54 10.08 -19.41
C SER A 156 8.08 10.02 -19.39
N GLU A 157 8.77 11.14 -19.15
CA GLU A 157 10.23 11.21 -19.00
C GLU A 157 10.67 10.66 -17.64
N LEU A 158 9.97 11.07 -16.57
CA LEU A 158 10.12 10.52 -15.22
C LEU A 158 9.89 8.99 -15.22
N LEU A 159 8.79 8.54 -15.84
CA LEU A 159 8.46 7.12 -15.93
C LEU A 159 9.57 6.32 -16.60
N ARG A 160 10.12 6.80 -17.74
CA ARG A 160 11.22 6.12 -18.44
C ARG A 160 12.48 6.05 -17.58
N SER A 161 12.76 7.05 -16.76
CA SER A 161 13.92 7.03 -15.86
C SER A 161 13.74 6.08 -14.67
N VAL A 162 12.56 6.07 -14.04
CA VAL A 162 12.32 5.27 -12.83
C VAL A 162 11.98 3.80 -13.19
N TYR A 163 11.39 3.58 -14.37
CA TYR A 163 10.90 2.31 -14.87
C TYR A 163 11.32 2.08 -16.34
N PRO A 164 12.63 1.90 -16.63
CA PRO A 164 13.14 1.87 -18.01
C PRO A 164 12.59 0.73 -18.86
N GLU A 165 12.34 -0.44 -18.26
CA GLU A 165 12.01 -1.69 -18.96
C GLU A 165 10.58 -2.18 -18.63
N VAL A 166 9.63 -1.28 -18.37
CA VAL A 166 8.24 -1.70 -18.04
C VAL A 166 7.48 -2.16 -19.29
N PRO A 167 6.95 -3.40 -19.31
CA PRO A 167 6.11 -3.89 -20.40
C PRO A 167 4.84 -3.05 -20.57
N GLN A 168 4.38 -2.89 -21.81
CA GLN A 168 3.20 -2.08 -22.14
C GLN A 168 1.95 -2.39 -21.28
N PRO A 169 1.59 -3.66 -20.99
CA PRO A 169 0.43 -3.97 -20.16
C PRO A 169 0.55 -3.46 -18.71
N LEU A 170 1.78 -3.26 -18.20
CA LEU A 170 2.05 -2.83 -16.84
C LEU A 170 2.36 -1.33 -16.73
N ARG A 171 2.35 -0.61 -17.86
CA ARG A 171 2.72 0.81 -17.92
C ARG A 171 1.84 1.69 -17.04
N MET A 172 0.53 1.45 -17.00
CA MET A 172 -0.38 2.22 -16.15
C MET A 172 -0.13 1.94 -14.66
N ALA A 173 0.10 0.68 -14.28
CA ALA A 173 0.44 0.34 -12.90
C ALA A 173 1.77 0.99 -12.46
N ALA A 174 2.78 1.02 -13.34
CA ALA A 174 4.03 1.72 -13.09
C ALA A 174 3.84 3.24 -12.97
N LEU A 175 2.98 3.83 -13.80
CA LEU A 175 2.63 5.25 -13.75
C LEU A 175 1.97 5.62 -12.40
N LEU A 176 1.02 4.82 -11.93
CA LEU A 176 0.38 5.05 -10.64
C LEU A 176 1.40 4.91 -9.48
N ASN A 177 2.31 3.93 -9.55
CA ASN A 177 3.39 3.81 -8.56
C ASN A 177 4.37 5.00 -8.60
N LEU A 178 4.65 5.55 -9.78
CA LEU A 178 5.45 6.78 -9.92
C LEU A 178 4.74 7.95 -9.23
N ARG A 179 3.44 8.15 -9.50
CA ARG A 179 2.65 9.19 -8.84
C ARG A 179 2.68 9.05 -7.32
N HIS A 180 2.50 7.84 -6.81
CA HIS A 180 2.66 7.58 -5.37
C HIS A 180 4.02 8.02 -4.81
N SER A 181 5.10 7.82 -5.56
CA SER A 181 6.43 8.27 -5.15
C SER A 181 6.54 9.80 -5.17
N LEU A 182 5.98 10.46 -6.19
CA LEU A 182 5.95 11.92 -6.29
C LEU A 182 5.15 12.55 -5.15
N PHE A 183 3.99 11.97 -4.81
CA PHE A 183 3.18 12.45 -3.69
C PHE A 183 3.75 12.10 -2.33
N TRP A 184 4.48 11.00 -2.19
CA TRP A 184 5.29 10.76 -1.01
C TRP A 184 6.30 11.89 -0.80
N ILE A 185 7.07 12.21 -1.84
CA ILE A 185 8.09 13.28 -1.80
C ILE A 185 7.46 14.64 -1.47
N ALA A 186 6.26 14.90 -2.01
CA ALA A 186 5.55 16.15 -1.76
C ALA A 186 4.88 16.19 -0.37
N SER A 187 4.55 15.03 0.20
CA SER A 187 3.85 14.91 1.48
C SER A 187 4.76 15.04 2.70
N ASP A 188 4.17 15.50 3.80
CA ASP A 188 4.80 15.54 5.11
C ASP A 188 4.76 14.16 5.79
N SER A 189 5.61 13.22 5.35
CA SER A 189 5.66 11.88 5.97
C SER A 189 6.56 11.81 7.20
N GLU A 190 6.53 12.83 8.09
CA GLU A 190 7.43 12.92 9.26
C GLU A 190 7.42 11.68 10.18
N SER A 191 6.32 10.91 10.17
CA SER A 191 6.18 9.69 10.96
C SER A 191 6.74 8.42 10.30
N LEU A 192 7.17 8.48 9.04
CA LEU A 192 7.74 7.35 8.31
C LEU A 192 9.19 7.63 7.90
N PRO A 193 10.07 6.62 7.94
CA PRO A 193 11.41 6.75 7.41
C PRO A 193 11.36 7.14 5.91
N SER A 194 11.84 8.33 5.60
CA SER A 194 11.99 8.79 4.21
C SER A 194 13.44 8.58 3.76
N PRO A 195 13.68 8.04 2.55
CA PRO A 195 15.03 7.90 2.02
C PRO A 195 15.57 9.24 1.48
N VAL A 196 14.75 10.30 1.48
CA VAL A 196 15.03 11.57 0.83
C VAL A 196 14.55 12.75 1.67
N ASN A 197 15.25 13.88 1.56
CA ASN A 197 14.93 15.12 2.24
C ASN A 197 14.58 16.20 1.21
N PHE A 198 13.29 16.36 0.91
CA PHE A 198 12.77 17.37 -0.02
C PHE A 198 12.04 18.47 0.76
N PRO A 199 12.16 19.75 0.36
CA PRO A 199 11.40 20.82 1.01
C PRO A 199 9.90 20.57 0.85
N ARG A 200 9.12 20.90 1.88
CA ARG A 200 7.66 20.78 1.82
C ARG A 200 7.09 21.66 0.71
N ASN A 201 6.00 21.21 0.08
CA ASN A 201 5.28 21.94 -0.98
C ASN A 201 6.17 22.38 -2.16
N SER A 202 7.32 21.73 -2.34
CA SER A 202 8.26 22.02 -3.41
C SER A 202 7.89 21.37 -4.74
N LEU A 203 6.89 20.49 -4.74
CA LEU A 203 6.48 19.76 -5.94
C LEU A 203 5.08 20.19 -6.36
N ILE A 204 4.96 20.59 -7.62
CA ILE A 204 3.72 21.08 -8.23
C ILE A 204 3.38 20.16 -9.40
N ALA A 205 2.14 19.70 -9.47
CA ALA A 205 1.60 18.95 -10.59
C ALA A 205 0.62 19.78 -11.41
N ARG A 206 0.55 19.52 -12.72
CA ARG A 206 -0.54 19.98 -13.59
C ARG A 206 -0.96 18.89 -14.58
N ILE A 207 -2.20 18.98 -15.06
CA ILE A 207 -2.72 18.11 -16.12
C ILE A 207 -2.38 18.73 -17.48
N SER A 208 -1.95 17.91 -18.43
CA SER A 208 -1.60 18.32 -19.80
C SER A 208 -2.79 18.24 -20.76
N ASP A 209 -3.99 18.67 -20.35
CA ASP A 209 -5.21 18.68 -21.19
C ASP A 209 -5.48 20.04 -21.86
N GLY A 210 -4.53 20.99 -21.71
CA GLY A 210 -4.68 22.36 -22.20
C GLY A 210 -5.33 23.31 -21.18
N SER A 211 -5.83 22.80 -20.05
CA SER A 211 -6.23 23.61 -18.90
C SER A 211 -5.09 23.69 -17.88
N GLU A 212 -4.63 24.90 -17.55
CA GLU A 212 -3.62 25.06 -16.50
C GLU A 212 -4.30 24.99 -15.13
N ARG A 213 -4.25 23.81 -14.50
CA ARG A 213 -4.64 23.59 -13.10
C ARG A 213 -3.43 23.10 -12.32
N ILE A 214 -3.09 23.82 -11.27
CA ILE A 214 -2.09 23.39 -10.28
C ILE A 214 -2.79 22.49 -9.28
N ILE A 215 -2.26 21.27 -9.09
CA ILE A 215 -2.74 20.30 -8.11
C ILE A 215 -1.72 20.25 -6.97
N ASP A 216 -2.19 20.54 -5.75
CA ASP A 216 -1.40 20.37 -4.54
C ASP A 216 -1.51 18.94 -3.99
N VAL A 217 -0.75 18.65 -2.93
CA VAL A 217 -0.70 17.32 -2.30
C VAL A 217 -2.06 16.87 -1.76
N ALA A 218 -2.80 17.78 -1.11
CA ALA A 218 -4.08 17.46 -0.49
C ALA A 218 -5.16 17.19 -1.55
N GLU A 219 -5.15 17.98 -2.62
CA GLU A 219 -6.03 17.81 -3.76
C GLU A 219 -5.78 16.48 -4.48
N PHE A 220 -4.52 16.07 -4.66
CA PHE A 220 -4.23 14.78 -5.27
C PHE A 220 -4.78 13.60 -4.46
N TYR A 221 -4.50 13.55 -3.16
CA TYR A 221 -5.00 12.43 -2.35
C TYR A 221 -6.54 12.41 -2.35
N SER A 222 -7.18 13.58 -2.44
CA SER A 222 -8.63 13.70 -2.61
C SER A 222 -9.12 13.17 -3.97
N LEU A 223 -8.40 13.46 -5.06
CA LEU A 223 -8.71 12.95 -6.41
C LEU A 223 -8.55 11.43 -6.48
N LEU A 224 -7.52 10.90 -5.82
CA LEU A 224 -7.26 9.47 -5.77
C LEU A 224 -8.35 8.73 -4.97
N ASP A 225 -8.69 9.23 -3.77
CA ASP A 225 -9.82 8.70 -2.98
C ASP A 225 -11.14 8.77 -3.78
N CYS A 226 -11.39 9.89 -4.50
CA CYS A 226 -12.58 10.01 -5.34
C CYS A 226 -12.60 8.98 -6.49
N PHE A 227 -11.46 8.70 -7.12
CA PHE A 227 -11.37 7.67 -8.14
C PHE A 227 -11.65 6.29 -7.56
N GLU A 228 -11.11 5.98 -6.40
CA GLU A 228 -11.27 4.70 -5.74
C GLU A 228 -12.72 4.40 -5.36
N ARG A 229 -13.40 5.36 -4.72
CA ARG A 229 -14.83 5.24 -4.39
C ARG A 229 -15.69 5.00 -5.63
N SER A 230 -15.24 5.52 -6.78
CA SER A 230 -15.95 5.37 -8.05
C SER A 230 -15.75 4.00 -8.72
N GLN A 231 -14.66 3.28 -8.41
CA GLN A 231 -14.42 1.91 -8.88
C GLN A 231 -15.14 0.87 -8.01
N ASN A 232 -15.29 1.13 -6.70
CA ASN A 232 -15.89 0.20 -5.74
C ASN A 232 -17.43 0.27 -5.66
N ARG A 233 -18.06 1.35 -6.15
CA ARG A 233 -19.52 1.42 -6.35
C ARG A 233 -19.86 0.98 -7.78
N MET A 234 -20.99 0.28 -7.97
CA MET A 234 -21.41 -0.40 -9.22
C MET A 234 -20.92 0.26 -10.53
N PRO A 235 -20.51 -0.55 -11.54
CA PRO A 235 -19.93 -0.05 -12.79
C PRO A 235 -20.95 0.84 -13.52
N GLY A 236 -20.71 2.16 -13.50
CA GLY A 236 -21.59 3.13 -14.15
C GLY A 236 -21.46 4.58 -13.69
N VAL A 237 -20.76 4.88 -12.59
CA VAL A 237 -20.58 6.26 -12.11
C VAL A 237 -19.12 6.52 -11.72
N VAL A 238 -18.18 6.11 -12.56
CA VAL A 238 -16.93 6.86 -12.56
C VAL A 238 -17.27 8.21 -13.14
N ARG A 239 -17.14 9.26 -12.33
CA ARG A 239 -17.22 10.62 -12.79
C ARG A 239 -16.17 10.75 -13.89
N GLU A 240 -16.60 10.88 -15.15
CA GLU A 240 -15.73 10.76 -16.33
C GLU A 240 -14.56 11.76 -16.25
N ASP A 241 -14.78 12.89 -15.56
CA ASP A 241 -13.78 13.86 -15.16
C ASP A 241 -12.64 13.27 -14.32
N VAL A 242 -12.92 12.43 -13.32
CA VAL A 242 -11.88 11.84 -12.46
C VAL A 242 -11.05 10.80 -13.22
N LYS A 243 -11.70 9.97 -14.02
CA LYS A 243 -11.01 8.99 -14.88
C LYS A 243 -10.15 9.69 -15.92
N HIS A 244 -10.69 10.72 -16.55
CA HIS A 244 -9.94 11.57 -17.47
C HIS A 244 -8.71 12.16 -16.77
N MET A 245 -8.87 12.80 -15.60
CA MET A 245 -7.75 13.38 -14.84
C MET A 245 -6.65 12.36 -14.55
N LEU A 246 -6.99 11.12 -14.18
CA LEU A 246 -5.98 10.09 -13.90
C LEU A 246 -5.37 9.46 -15.16
N CYS A 247 -6.11 9.37 -16.27
CA CYS A 247 -5.60 8.78 -17.51
C CYS A 247 -4.87 9.79 -18.41
N THR A 248 -5.05 11.09 -18.18
CA THR A 248 -4.32 12.15 -18.89
C THR A 248 -2.87 12.23 -18.42
N ASP A 249 -1.99 12.72 -19.30
CA ASP A 249 -0.59 13.00 -19.00
C ASP A 249 -0.47 14.15 -17.99
N TRP A 250 0.44 14.00 -17.04
CA TRP A 250 0.75 15.03 -16.04
C TRP A 250 2.13 15.64 -16.32
N GLU A 251 2.30 16.87 -15.90
CA GLU A 251 3.58 17.54 -15.84
C GLU A 251 3.89 17.96 -14.41
N TRP A 252 5.17 17.89 -14.08
CA TRP A 252 5.67 18.05 -12.72
C TRP A 252 6.75 19.12 -12.69
N LYS A 253 6.74 19.96 -11.66
CA LYS A 253 7.73 21.01 -11.47
C LYS A 253 8.19 21.04 -10.03
N PHE A 254 9.51 21.05 -9.84
CA PHE A 254 10.13 21.26 -8.54
C PHE A 254 10.45 22.75 -8.34
N SER A 255 9.77 23.41 -7.41
CA SER A 255 10.08 24.76 -6.93
C SER A 255 10.99 24.66 -5.71
N ALA A 256 12.19 25.23 -5.83
CA ALA A 256 13.17 25.32 -4.74
C ALA A 256 12.62 26.09 -3.54
#